data_AF-A0A9D4HUD3-F1
#
_entry.id   AF-A0A9D4HUD3-F1
#
_cell.length_a   1.000
_cell.length_b   1.000
_cell.length_c   1.000
_cell.angle_alpha   90.00
_cell.angle_beta   90.00
_cell.angle_gamma   90.00
#
_symmetry.space_group_name_H-M   'P 1'
#
loop_
_entity.id
_entity.type
_entity.pdbx_description
1 polymer ?
#
loop_
_entity_poly.entity_id
_entity_poly.type
_entity_poly.pdbx_seq_one_letter_code
_entity_poly.pdbx_strand_id
1 'polypeptide(L)' 'MGGTPTIPENLSAEGKDFLKYCLEQDPEKRWSASQLLDHPFAKVCNQLIAVKE' A
#
# COMPACT_ATOMS: atom_id res chain seq x y z
N MET A 1 -21.41 -8.94 -4.43
CA MET A 1 -20.43 -9.65 -3.60
C MET A 1 -19.08 -8.97 -3.76
N GLY A 2 -18.70 -8.07 -2.84
CA GLY A 2 -17.37 -7.46 -2.84
C GLY A 2 -16.47 -8.27 -1.93
N GLY A 3 -15.82 -9.30 -2.48
CA GLY A 3 -14.80 -10.05 -1.74
C GLY A 3 -13.52 -9.23 -1.66
N THR A 4 -12.89 -9.20 -0.50
CA THR A 4 -11.54 -8.64 -0.35
C THR A 4 -10.61 -9.42 -1.27
N PRO A 5 -9.91 -8.76 -2.21
CA PRO A 5 -9.07 -9.47 -3.15
C PRO A 5 -7.90 -10.12 -2.41
N THR A 6 -7.59 -11.36 -2.77
CA THR A 6 -6.47 -12.10 -2.19
C THR A 6 -5.17 -11.38 -2.55
N ILE A 7 -4.35 -11.08 -1.53
CA ILE A 7 -3.02 -10.50 -1.74
C ILE A 7 -2.15 -11.51 -2.50
N PRO A 8 -1.50 -11.14 -3.61
CA PRO A 8 -0.65 -12.05 -4.35
C PRO A 8 0.57 -12.47 -3.53
N GLU A 9 0.88 -13.77 -3.59
CA GLU A 9 2.01 -14.37 -2.86
C GLU A 9 3.39 -13.97 -3.40
N ASN A 10 3.46 -13.55 -4.67
CA ASN A 10 4.70 -13.13 -5.35
C ASN A 10 5.17 -11.72 -4.98
N LEU A 11 4.45 -11.01 -4.10
CA LEU A 11 4.88 -9.70 -3.60
C LEU A 11 5.89 -9.83 -2.46
N SER A 12 6.75 -8.81 -2.37
CA SER A 12 7.60 -8.57 -1.19
C SER A 12 6.76 -8.36 0.07
N ALA A 13 7.36 -8.60 1.24
CA ALA A 13 6.67 -8.48 2.52
C ALA A 13 6.06 -7.08 2.70
N GLU A 14 6.80 -6.00 2.37
CA GLU A 14 6.29 -4.64 2.43
C GLU A 14 5.13 -4.37 1.45
N GLY A 15 5.15 -4.99 0.26
CA GLY A 15 4.06 -4.85 -0.71
C GLY A 15 2.78 -5.54 -0.26
N LYS A 16 2.91 -6.71 0.37
CA LYS A 16 1.77 -7.40 0.99
C LYS A 16 1.18 -6.57 2.13
N ASP A 17 2.03 -5.95 2.95
CA ASP A 17 1.62 -5.14 4.08
C ASP A 17 0.89 -3.87 3.63
N PHE A 18 1.44 -3.15 2.65
CA PHE A 18 0.81 -1.99 2.03
C PHE A 18 -0.60 -2.30 1.49
N LEU A 19 -0.74 -3.42 0.77
CA LEU A 19 -2.03 -3.81 0.21
C LEU A 19 -3.06 -4.20 1.29
N LYS A 20 -2.63 -4.74 2.44
CA LYS A 20 -3.56 -5.00 3.56
C LYS A 20 -4.21 -3.71 4.04
N TYR A 21 -3.43 -2.64 4.24
CA TYR A 21 -3.97 -1.34 4.64
C TYR A 21 -4.80 -0.67 3.55
N CYS A 22 -4.46 -0.88 2.28
CA CYS A 22 -5.20 -0.35 1.14
C CYS A 22 -6.57 -1.04 0.95
N LEU A 23 -6.63 -2.34 1.21
CA LEU A 23 -7.80 -3.20 1.01
C LEU A 23 -8.58 -3.46 2.31
N GLU A 24 -8.26 -2.71 3.37
CA GLU A 24 -8.98 -2.77 4.64
C GLU A 24 -10.46 -2.39 4.43
N GLN A 25 -11.36 -3.28 4.85
CA GLN A 25 -12.81 -3.11 4.69
C GLN A 25 -13.39 -2.21 5.78
N ASP A 26 -12.80 -2.25 6.97
CA ASP A 26 -13.21 -1.42 8.10
C ASP A 26 -12.79 0.04 7.83
N PRO A 27 -13.73 0.98 7.62
CA PRO A 27 -13.39 2.37 7.31
C PRO A 27 -12.62 3.07 8.44
N GLU A 28 -12.79 2.63 9.68
CA GLU A 28 -12.08 3.16 10.85
C GLU A 28 -10.62 2.69 10.91
N LYS A 29 -10.31 1.52 10.33
CA LYS A 29 -8.94 0.98 10.25
C LYS A 29 -8.26 1.30 8.94
N ARG A 30 -9.03 1.64 7.91
CA ARG A 30 -8.52 1.95 6.57
C ARG A 30 -7.65 3.20 6.62
N TRP A 31 -6.42 3.05 6.15
CA TRP A 31 -5.48 4.16 6.11
C TRP A 31 -5.88 5.20 5.08
N SER A 32 -5.65 6.47 5.42
CA SER A 32 -5.79 7.57 4.48
C SER A 32 -4.71 7.50 3.40
N ALA A 33 -4.97 8.11 2.24
CA ALA A 33 -4.00 8.18 1.15
C ALA A 33 -2.63 8.70 1.61
N SER A 34 -2.60 9.73 2.47
CA SER A 34 -1.37 10.27 3.04
C SER A 34 -0.59 9.27 3.91
N GLN A 35 -1.30 8.43 4.68
CA GLN A 35 -0.67 7.39 5.51
C GLN A 35 -0.11 6.24 4.65
N LEU A 36 -0.85 5.86 3.60
CA LEU A 36 -0.39 4.86 2.62
C LEU A 36 0.86 5.37 1.88
N LEU A 37 0.89 6.64 1.48
CA LEU A 37 2.05 7.26 0.85
C LEU A 37 3.27 7.36 1.80
N ASP A 38 3.04 7.37 3.11
CA ASP A 38 4.11 7.37 4.11
C ASP A 38 4.74 5.96 4.30
N HIS A 39 4.05 4.91 3.87
CA HIS A 39 4.52 3.53 3.99
C HIS A 39 5.82 3.31 3.19
N PRO A 40 6.80 2.54 3.70
CA PRO A 40 8.07 2.28 3.02
C PRO A 40 7.90 1.77 1.58
N PHE A 41 6.90 0.92 1.34
CA PHE A 41 6.54 0.45 -0.01
C PHE A 41 6.28 1.59 -1.02
N ALA A 42 5.54 2.62 -0.61
CA ALA A 42 5.20 3.76 -1.46
C ALA A 42 6.34 4.81 -1.51
N LYS A 43 7.04 5.02 -0.38
CA LYS A 43 8.19 5.94 -0.30
C LYS A 43 9.35 5.51 -1.19
N VAL A 44 9.63 4.21 -1.29
CA VAL A 44 10.70 3.70 -2.16
C VAL A 44 10.40 4.00 -3.63
N CYS A 45 9.13 3.90 -4.05
CA CYS A 45 8.71 4.33 -5.39
C CYS A 45 8.89 5.84 -5.58
N ASN A 46 8.58 6.66 -4.56
CA ASN A 46 8.72 8.11 -4.63
C ASN A 46 10.20 8.55 -4.78
N GLN A 47 11.15 7.82 -4.20
CA GLN A 47 12.58 8.13 -4.34
C GLN A 47 13.15 7.87 -5.75
N LEU A 48 12.52 6.98 -6.54
CA LEU A 48 12.92 6.77 -7.93
C LEU A 48 12.39 7.86 -8.87
N ILE A 49 11.31 8.57 -8.47
CA ILE A 49 10.73 9.70 -9.23
C ILE A 49 11.36 11.03 -8.82
N ALA A 50 11.98 11.11 -7.64
CA ALA A 50 12.67 12.30 -7.12
C ALA A 50 14.10 12.50 -7.69
N VAL A 51 14.50 11.75 -8.72
CA VAL A 51 15.71 12.02 -9.51
C VAL A 51 15.30 12.49 -10.90
N LYS A 52 14.68 13.67 -10.99
CA LYS A 52 14.66 14.50 -12.20
C LYS A 52 14.07 15.89 -11.94
N GLU A 53 14.93 16.77 -11.44
CA GLU A 53 15.04 18.14 -11.94
C GLU A 53 16.52 18.44 -12.21
#